data_AF-A0A2W4QJR0-F1
#
_entry.id   AF-A0A2W4QJR0-F1
#
_cell.length_a   1.000
_cell.length_b   1.000
_cell.length_c   1.000
_cell.angle_alpha   90.00
_cell.angle_beta   90.00
_cell.angle_gamma   90.00
#
_symmetry.space_group_name_H-M   'P 1'
#
loop_
_entity.id
_entity.type
_entity.pdbx_description
1 polymer ?
#
loop_
_entity_poly.entity_id
_entity_poly.type
_entity_poly.pdbx_seq_one_letter_code
_entity_poly.pdbx_strand_id
1 'polypeptide(L)'
;MADTRNLVLEIGTEEIPARFCSPALEQLKENAAKALAEARLDYETVDVFGTPRRLVLYVRNLALRQRDVVVEVKGPPKKVAFDADGNFTVAARKFAEGQGVALEDLEVRADEKGGEYLWARKQIQGEPVEKVLPPLLAGLVTSIHWPKAMRWADREIRYARPIKWILALLGDWRVPFAVDGIETVSTTRGHRVLGPAEPIPVKDADDYFVRVSSGWVMVDQIVRKQVIWQQVTAEAARLGGFVRRDEDLL
;
A
#
# COMPACT_ATOMS: atom_id res chain seq x y z
N MET A 1 12.51 -18.65 -4.53
CA MET A 1 12.25 -17.22 -4.28
C MET A 1 10.79 -16.99 -4.57
N ALA A 2 10.06 -16.23 -3.73
CA ALA A 2 8.67 -15.88 -4.05
C ALA A 2 8.65 -15.06 -5.35
N ASP A 3 7.62 -15.26 -6.18
CA ASP A 3 7.43 -14.42 -7.36
C ASP A 3 7.04 -13.00 -6.90
N THR A 4 7.71 -11.99 -7.45
CA THR A 4 7.60 -10.59 -7.02
C THR A 4 7.53 -9.65 -8.20
N ARG A 5 6.78 -8.56 -8.05
CA ARG A 5 6.70 -7.48 -9.07
C ARG A 5 6.71 -6.11 -8.42
N ASN A 6 7.12 -5.10 -9.17
CA ASN A 6 7.04 -3.71 -8.71
C ASN A 6 5.60 -3.20 -8.81
N LEU A 7 5.17 -2.43 -7.81
CA LEU A 7 3.86 -1.79 -7.77
C LEU A 7 4.03 -0.28 -7.90
N VAL A 8 3.19 0.35 -8.70
CA VAL A 8 2.98 1.80 -8.68
C VAL A 8 1.51 2.12 -8.42
N LEU A 9 1.27 3.08 -7.53
CA LEU A 9 -0.01 3.75 -7.33
C LEU A 9 0.21 5.25 -7.48
N GLU A 10 -0.42 5.86 -8.46
CA GLU A 10 -0.48 7.31 -8.64
C GLU A 10 -1.88 7.83 -8.35
N ILE A 11 -1.98 8.80 -7.46
CA ILE A 11 -3.19 9.54 -7.13
C ILE A 11 -3.06 10.93 -7.75
N GLY A 12 -3.71 11.13 -8.89
CA GLY A 12 -3.71 12.41 -9.61
C GLY A 12 -4.81 13.33 -9.11
N THR A 13 -4.48 14.58 -8.80
CA THR A 13 -5.42 15.56 -8.24
C THR A 13 -5.34 16.91 -8.96
N GLU A 14 -6.28 17.80 -8.66
CA GLU A 14 -6.00 19.24 -8.82
C GLU A 14 -4.92 19.69 -7.82
N GLU A 15 -4.45 20.94 -7.96
CA GLU A 15 -3.29 21.46 -7.22
C GLU A 15 -3.53 21.52 -5.70
N ILE A 16 -2.90 20.59 -5.00
CA ILE A 16 -2.80 20.50 -3.55
C ILE A 16 -1.86 21.61 -3.07
N PRO A 17 -2.20 22.33 -1.98
CA PRO A 17 -1.28 23.27 -1.36
C PRO A 17 0.09 22.63 -1.06
N ALA A 18 1.18 23.29 -1.44
CA ALA A 18 2.54 22.74 -1.32
C ALA A 18 2.84 22.19 0.08
N ARG A 19 2.46 22.94 1.13
CA ARG A 19 2.63 22.55 2.55
C ARG A 19 1.90 21.26 2.95
N PHE A 20 0.93 20.79 2.16
CA PHE A 20 0.20 19.55 2.43
C PHE A 20 0.81 18.35 1.68
N CYS A 21 1.71 18.57 0.72
CA CYS A 21 2.27 17.51 -0.12
C CYS A 21 3.20 16.59 0.68
N SER A 22 4.22 17.13 1.36
CA SER A 22 5.17 16.31 2.12
C SER A 22 4.49 15.50 3.24
N PRO A 23 3.62 16.09 4.08
CA PRO A 23 2.89 15.31 5.09
C PRO A 23 1.96 14.24 4.50
N ALA A 24 1.42 14.45 3.29
CA ALA A 24 0.60 13.44 2.62
C ALA A 24 1.43 12.27 2.08
N LEU A 25 2.63 12.55 1.56
CA LEU A 25 3.58 11.51 1.10
C LEU A 25 4.09 10.67 2.28
N GLU A 26 4.43 11.31 3.40
CA GLU A 26 4.85 10.61 4.62
C GLU A 26 3.74 9.68 5.13
N GLN A 27 2.51 10.19 5.26
CA GLN A 27 1.35 9.37 5.62
C GLN A 27 1.12 8.22 4.63
N LEU A 28 1.23 8.48 3.32
CA LEU A 28 1.05 7.43 2.31
C LEU A 28 2.09 6.32 2.46
N LYS A 29 3.35 6.67 2.73
CA LYS A 29 4.44 5.72 2.98
C LYS A 29 4.17 4.87 4.23
N GLU A 30 3.83 5.52 5.35
CA GLU A 30 3.56 4.85 6.63
C GLU A 30 2.33 3.94 6.55
N ASN A 31 1.24 4.45 5.98
CA ASN A 31 0.00 3.70 5.80
C ASN A 31 0.22 2.49 4.88
N ALA A 32 0.98 2.65 3.79
CA ALA A 32 1.30 1.55 2.88
C ALA A 32 2.13 0.47 3.57
N ALA A 33 3.21 0.86 4.27
CA ALA A 33 4.05 -0.08 4.99
C ALA A 33 3.25 -0.89 6.04
N LYS A 34 2.37 -0.20 6.78
CA LYS A 34 1.47 -0.84 7.77
C LYS A 34 0.48 -1.78 7.09
N ALA A 35 -0.22 -1.33 6.06
CA ALA A 35 -1.25 -2.13 5.39
C ALA A 35 -0.66 -3.38 4.72
N LEU A 36 0.52 -3.27 4.10
CA LEU A 36 1.24 -4.41 3.52
C LEU A 36 1.68 -5.41 4.58
N ALA A 37 2.16 -4.94 5.74
CA ALA A 37 2.53 -5.80 6.86
C ALA A 37 1.33 -6.54 7.46
N GLU A 38 0.20 -5.85 7.69
CA GLU A 38 -1.06 -6.46 8.15
C GLU A 38 -1.59 -7.48 7.14
N ALA A 39 -1.46 -7.19 5.85
CA ALA A 39 -1.79 -8.09 4.76
C ALA A 39 -0.76 -9.23 4.59
N ARG A 40 0.36 -9.22 5.33
CA ARG A 40 1.46 -10.21 5.22
C ARG A 40 1.99 -10.36 3.79
N LEU A 41 2.01 -9.26 3.05
CA LEU A 41 2.65 -9.18 1.75
C LEU A 41 4.09 -8.71 1.96
N ASP A 42 5.05 -9.54 1.57
CA ASP A 42 6.46 -9.19 1.65
C ASP A 42 6.83 -8.23 0.49
N TYR A 43 7.76 -7.33 0.76
CA TYR A 43 8.27 -6.35 -0.20
C TYR A 43 9.69 -5.94 0.16
N GLU A 44 10.40 -5.29 -0.75
CA GLU A 44 11.75 -4.78 -0.51
C GLU A 44 11.73 -3.35 0.03
N THR A 45 11.13 -2.41 -0.71
CA THR A 45 11.03 -1.00 -0.29
C THR A 45 9.65 -0.42 -0.54
N VAL A 46 9.32 0.62 0.23
CA VAL A 46 8.18 1.50 0.00
C VAL A 46 8.70 2.92 -0.17
N ASP A 47 8.57 3.43 -1.38
CA ASP A 47 9.02 4.75 -1.79
C ASP A 47 7.84 5.63 -2.18
N VAL A 48 7.98 6.93 -1.95
CA VAL A 48 6.94 7.90 -2.27
C VAL A 48 7.50 9.11 -3.00
N PHE A 49 6.77 9.55 -4.01
CA PHE A 49 7.15 10.65 -4.87
C PHE A 49 5.96 11.57 -5.09
N GLY A 50 6.18 12.85 -5.37
CA GLY A 50 5.04 13.73 -5.58
C GLY A 50 5.33 15.11 -6.13
N THR A 51 4.25 15.66 -6.66
CA THR A 51 4.12 17.08 -7.03
C THR A 51 2.80 17.60 -6.47
N PRO A 52 2.54 18.92 -6.50
CA PRO A 52 1.25 19.46 -6.08
C PRO A 52 0.02 18.83 -6.76
N ARG A 53 0.17 18.15 -7.90
CA ARG A 53 -0.94 17.51 -8.62
C ARG A 53 -0.92 15.99 -8.59
N ARG A 54 0.02 15.37 -7.88
CA ARG A 54 0.09 13.90 -7.77
C ARG A 54 0.83 13.43 -6.53
N LEU A 55 0.32 12.36 -5.93
CA LEU A 55 1.03 11.54 -4.96
C LEU A 55 1.30 10.19 -5.58
N VAL A 56 2.49 9.65 -5.37
CA VAL A 56 2.91 8.38 -5.95
C VAL A 56 3.47 7.51 -4.85
N LEU A 57 3.00 6.26 -4.80
CA LEU A 57 3.57 5.17 -4.04
C LEU A 57 4.22 4.20 -5.03
N TYR A 58 5.45 3.79 -4.74
CA TYR A 58 6.15 2.76 -5.49
C TYR A 58 6.68 1.72 -4.52
N VAL A 59 6.32 0.45 -4.74
CA VAL A 59 6.75 -0.67 -3.89
C VAL A 59 7.60 -1.61 -4.72
N ARG A 60 8.84 -1.84 -4.28
CA ARG A 60 9.77 -2.73 -4.97
C ARG A 60 9.57 -4.16 -4.55
N ASN A 61 9.60 -5.07 -5.52
CA ASN A 61 9.56 -6.52 -5.31
C ASN A 61 8.43 -6.96 -4.37
N LEU A 62 7.20 -6.47 -4.62
CA LEU A 62 6.01 -6.90 -3.89
C LEU A 62 5.69 -8.36 -4.23
N ALA A 63 5.56 -9.20 -3.20
CA ALA A 63 5.18 -10.60 -3.35
C ALA A 63 3.79 -10.75 -3.98
N LEU A 64 3.65 -11.71 -4.89
CA LEU A 64 2.38 -11.99 -5.57
C LEU A 64 1.39 -12.83 -4.74
N ARG A 65 1.73 -13.11 -3.48
CA ARG A 65 0.91 -13.92 -2.57
C ARG A 65 1.22 -13.56 -1.13
N GLN A 66 0.21 -13.57 -0.28
CA GLN A 66 0.41 -13.42 1.17
C GLN A 66 1.22 -14.59 1.73
N ARG A 67 1.97 -14.32 2.80
CA ARG A 67 2.54 -15.42 3.59
C ARG A 67 1.44 -16.26 4.23
N ASP A 68 1.66 -17.56 4.20
CA ASP A 68 0.90 -18.54 4.97
C ASP A 68 1.04 -18.25 6.47
N VAL A 69 -0.01 -18.55 7.23
CA VAL A 69 -0.02 -18.38 8.68
C VAL A 69 -0.39 -19.67 9.36
N VAL A 70 0.38 -20.03 10.37
CA VAL A 70 -0.02 -21.08 11.30
C VAL A 70 -0.84 -20.42 12.40
N VAL A 71 -2.09 -20.85 12.55
CA VAL A 71 -2.99 -20.41 13.63
C VAL A 71 -3.15 -21.55 14.62
N GLU A 72 -2.92 -21.25 15.90
CA GLU A 72 -3.19 -22.16 17.00
C GLU A 72 -4.49 -21.72 17.70
N VAL A 73 -5.47 -22.62 17.77
CA VAL A 73 -6.78 -22.34 18.35
C VAL A 73 -6.94 -23.18 19.61
N LYS A 74 -7.24 -22.53 20.74
CA LYS A 74 -7.53 -23.20 22.00
C LYS A 74 -8.92 -23.82 21.97
N GLY A 75 -8.98 -25.11 22.29
CA GLY A 75 -10.18 -25.92 22.35
C GLY A 75 -10.65 -26.19 23.78
N PRO A 76 -11.47 -27.24 23.98
CA PRO A 76 -11.98 -27.59 25.30
C PRO A 76 -10.88 -28.11 26.24
N PRO A 77 -11.08 -28.05 27.57
CA PRO A 77 -10.14 -28.62 28.54
C PRO A 77 -9.94 -30.12 28.29
N LYS A 78 -8.74 -30.63 28.59
CA LYS A 78 -8.41 -32.07 28.45
C LYS A 78 -9.43 -32.98 29.13
N LYS A 79 -9.93 -32.58 30.31
CA LYS A 79 -10.95 -33.31 31.09
C LYS A 79 -12.29 -33.47 30.38
N VAL A 80 -12.60 -32.60 29.41
CA VAL A 80 -13.82 -32.63 28.59
C VAL A 80 -13.55 -33.23 27.20
N ALA A 81 -12.28 -33.22 26.78
CA ALA A 81 -11.83 -33.71 25.50
C ALA A 81 -11.74 -35.24 25.40
N PHE A 82 -11.45 -35.91 26.51
CA PHE A 82 -11.30 -37.37 26.60
C PHE A 82 -12.36 -37.98 27.52
N ASP A 83 -12.91 -39.12 27.13
CA ASP A 83 -13.76 -39.93 28.00
C ASP A 83 -12.92 -40.81 28.95
N ALA A 84 -13.61 -41.61 29.78
CA ALA A 84 -12.97 -42.47 30.77
C ALA A 84 -12.07 -43.55 30.15
N ASP A 85 -12.30 -43.90 28.88
CA ASP A 85 -11.54 -44.91 28.14
C ASP A 85 -10.39 -44.29 27.32
N GLY A 86 -10.20 -42.97 27.40
CA GLY A 86 -9.16 -42.24 26.69
C GLY A 86 -9.51 -41.90 25.23
N ASN A 87 -10.77 -42.07 24.81
CA ASN A 87 -11.21 -41.73 23.46
C ASN A 87 -11.68 -40.28 23.36
N PHE A 88 -11.61 -39.70 22.16
CA PHE A 88 -12.09 -38.35 21.91
C PHE A 88 -13.62 -38.24 22.07
N THR A 89 -14.03 -37.33 22.95
CA THR A 89 -15.45 -37.03 23.18
C THR A 89 -16.08 -36.32 21.99
N VAL A 90 -17.41 -36.23 21.98
CA VAL A 90 -18.15 -35.44 20.98
C VAL A 90 -17.69 -33.98 20.95
N ALA A 91 -17.28 -33.42 22.09
CA ALA A 91 -16.77 -32.04 22.16
C ALA A 91 -15.43 -31.88 21.41
N ALA A 92 -14.51 -32.83 21.58
CA ALA A 92 -13.24 -32.84 20.84
C ALA A 92 -13.45 -33.03 19.33
N ARG A 93 -14.38 -33.93 18.93
CA ARG A 93 -14.71 -34.16 17.52
C ARG A 93 -15.30 -32.93 16.84
N LYS A 94 -16.28 -32.29 17.47
CA LYS A 94 -16.88 -31.05 16.96
C LYS A 94 -15.86 -29.91 16.89
N PHE A 95 -14.92 -29.87 17.83
CA PHE A 95 -13.84 -28.88 17.80
C PHE A 95 -12.90 -29.12 16.61
N ALA A 96 -12.43 -30.36 16.40
CA ALA A 96 -11.59 -30.70 15.25
C ALA A 96 -12.29 -30.38 13.92
N GLU A 97 -13.55 -30.79 13.78
CA GLU A 97 -14.38 -30.53 12.60
C GLU A 97 -14.53 -29.01 12.35
N GLY A 98 -14.88 -28.25 13.38
CA GLY A 98 -15.02 -26.79 13.28
C GLY A 98 -13.71 -26.06 12.98
N GLN A 99 -12.55 -26.67 13.27
CA GLN A 99 -11.24 -26.14 12.90
C GLN A 99 -10.68 -26.69 11.59
N GLY A 100 -11.34 -27.68 10.99
CA GLY A 100 -10.91 -28.33 9.75
C GLY A 100 -9.60 -29.12 9.88
N VAL A 101 -9.33 -29.70 11.06
CA VAL A 101 -8.14 -30.51 11.33
C VAL A 101 -8.54 -31.95 11.67
N ALA A 102 -7.64 -32.92 11.47
CA ALA A 102 -7.89 -34.28 11.92
C ALA A 102 -7.87 -34.34 13.46
N LEU A 103 -8.61 -35.30 14.04
CA LEU A 103 -8.61 -35.51 15.49
C LEU A 103 -7.22 -35.88 16.03
N GLU A 104 -6.45 -36.60 15.22
CA GLU A 104 -5.09 -37.03 15.51
C GLU A 104 -4.09 -35.85 15.53
N ASP A 105 -4.40 -34.74 14.85
CA ASP A 105 -3.56 -33.54 14.79
C ASP A 105 -3.79 -32.60 15.99
N LEU A 106 -4.72 -32.95 16.89
CA LEU A 106 -4.97 -32.16 18.09
C LEU A 106 -3.90 -32.42 19.15
N GLU A 107 -3.35 -31.33 19.69
CA GLU A 107 -2.35 -31.41 20.73
C GLU A 107 -2.94 -31.02 22.09
N VAL A 108 -2.52 -31.68 23.17
CA VAL A 108 -2.83 -31.23 24.52
C VAL A 108 -1.67 -30.36 25.03
N ARG A 109 -1.95 -29.10 25.34
CA ARG A 109 -0.95 -28.17 25.89
C ARG A 109 -1.53 -27.37 27.06
N ALA A 110 -0.66 -27.02 28.00
CA ALA A 110 -1.01 -26.12 29.08
C ALA A 110 -1.22 -24.69 28.56
N ASP A 111 -2.20 -23.97 29.09
CA ASP A 111 -2.30 -22.53 28.90
C ASP A 111 -1.37 -21.77 29.88
N GLU A 112 -1.35 -20.44 29.77
CA GLU A 112 -0.55 -19.57 30.65
C GLU A 112 -0.86 -19.72 32.15
N LYS A 113 -2.01 -20.31 32.50
CA LYS A 113 -2.45 -20.57 33.88
C LYS A 113 -2.24 -22.02 34.31
N GLY A 114 -1.60 -22.84 33.46
CA GLY A 114 -1.28 -24.24 33.75
C GLY A 114 -2.42 -25.22 33.52
N GLY A 115 -3.56 -24.79 32.96
CA GLY A 115 -4.66 -25.69 32.62
C GLY A 115 -4.39 -26.44 31.32
N GLU A 116 -4.60 -27.75 31.27
CA GLU A 116 -4.44 -28.54 30.04
C GLU A 116 -5.67 -28.43 29.13
N TYR A 117 -5.46 -28.00 27.88
CA TYR A 117 -6.50 -27.86 26.85
C TYR A 117 -6.08 -28.56 25.56
N LEU A 118 -7.06 -28.93 24.74
CA LEU A 118 -6.80 -29.26 23.34
C LEU A 118 -6.43 -27.99 22.57
N TRP A 119 -5.54 -28.13 21.60
CA TRP A 119 -5.12 -27.09 20.68
C TRP A 119 -5.16 -27.65 19.27
N ALA A 120 -5.81 -26.92 18.36
CA ALA A 120 -5.75 -27.20 16.94
C ALA A 120 -4.71 -26.29 16.31
N ARG A 121 -3.76 -26.86 15.59
CA ARG A 121 -2.80 -26.12 14.77
C ARG A 121 -3.21 -26.24 13.31
N LYS A 122 -3.61 -25.13 12.68
CA LYS A 122 -3.99 -25.12 11.27
C LYS A 122 -3.14 -24.14 10.47
N GLN A 123 -2.74 -24.56 9.28
CA GLN A 123 -2.07 -23.70 8.33
C GLN A 123 -3.11 -23.04 7.43
N ILE A 124 -3.22 -21.73 7.53
CA ILE A 124 -4.00 -20.89 6.62
C ILE A 124 -3.11 -20.50 5.46
N GLN A 125 -3.43 -21.01 4.29
CA GLN A 125 -2.77 -20.60 3.06
C GLN A 125 -3.04 -19.13 2.77
N GLY A 126 -2.01 -18.38 2.39
CA GLY A 126 -2.16 -16.99 1.98
C GLY A 126 -3.05 -16.84 0.74
N GLU A 127 -3.68 -15.69 0.58
CA GLU A 127 -4.44 -15.38 -0.65
C GLU A 127 -3.51 -14.81 -1.74
N PRO A 128 -3.86 -15.00 -3.02
CA PRO A 128 -3.16 -14.35 -4.13
C PRO A 128 -3.31 -12.83 -4.06
N VAL A 129 -2.28 -12.09 -4.49
CA VAL A 129 -2.24 -10.62 -4.41
C VAL A 129 -3.41 -9.97 -5.15
N GLU A 130 -3.95 -10.63 -6.18
CA GLU A 130 -5.07 -10.15 -6.98
C GLU A 130 -6.36 -9.96 -6.18
N LYS A 131 -6.54 -10.73 -5.09
CA LYS A 131 -7.68 -10.56 -4.18
C LYS A 131 -7.42 -9.52 -3.10
N VAL A 132 -6.17 -9.40 -2.67
CA VAL A 132 -5.78 -8.63 -1.48
C VAL A 132 -5.49 -7.18 -1.83
N LEU A 133 -4.84 -6.96 -2.96
CA LEU A 133 -4.29 -5.67 -3.34
C LEU A 133 -5.36 -4.62 -3.71
N PRO A 134 -6.43 -4.94 -4.46
CA PRO A 134 -7.45 -3.94 -4.80
C PRO A 134 -8.08 -3.22 -3.60
N PRO A 135 -8.62 -3.92 -2.58
CA PRO A 135 -9.17 -3.24 -1.40
C PRO A 135 -8.09 -2.54 -0.58
N LEU A 136 -6.87 -3.07 -0.53
CA LEU A 136 -5.75 -2.44 0.16
C LEU A 136 -5.42 -1.07 -0.44
N LEU A 137 -5.24 -0.99 -1.77
CA LEU A 137 -4.92 0.27 -2.46
C LEU A 137 -6.07 1.28 -2.38
N ALA A 138 -7.32 0.83 -2.51
CA ALA A 138 -8.49 1.69 -2.29
C ALA A 138 -8.50 2.30 -0.87
N GLY A 139 -8.14 1.49 0.13
CA GLY A 139 -7.93 1.93 1.51
C GLY A 139 -6.83 3.00 1.63
N LEU A 140 -5.68 2.81 0.99
CA LEU A 140 -4.57 3.77 1.03
C LEU A 140 -4.93 5.13 0.44
N VAL A 141 -5.72 5.16 -0.64
CA VAL A 141 -6.18 6.43 -1.23
C VAL A 141 -7.03 7.21 -0.23
N THR A 142 -7.86 6.52 0.56
CA THR A 142 -8.81 7.13 1.50
C THR A 142 -8.23 7.36 2.90
N SER A 143 -7.08 6.76 3.23
CA SER A 143 -6.47 6.85 4.56
C SER A 143 -5.63 8.11 4.79
N ILE A 144 -5.43 8.95 3.77
CA ILE A 144 -4.64 10.18 3.89
C ILE A 144 -5.47 11.24 4.62
N HIS A 145 -4.98 11.70 5.76
CA HIS A 145 -5.60 12.77 6.52
C HIS A 145 -5.14 14.13 6.00
N TRP A 146 -6.12 14.97 5.70
CA TRP A 146 -5.90 16.32 5.18
C TRP A 146 -6.23 17.37 6.24
N PRO A 147 -5.34 18.35 6.49
CA PRO A 147 -5.65 19.45 7.41
C PRO A 147 -6.92 20.23 7.03
N LYS A 148 -7.21 20.29 5.72
CA LYS A 148 -8.45 20.84 5.19
C LYS A 148 -8.97 19.94 4.07
N ALA A 149 -9.88 19.02 4.42
CA ALA A 149 -10.59 18.18 3.46
C ALA A 149 -11.92 18.82 3.06
N MET A 150 -12.29 18.70 1.79
CA MET A 150 -13.58 19.17 1.26
C MET A 150 -14.27 18.03 0.52
N ARG A 151 -15.60 18.08 0.49
CA ARG A 151 -16.41 17.28 -0.43
C ARG A 151 -16.47 18.02 -1.76
N TRP A 152 -16.28 17.31 -2.87
CA TRP A 152 -16.16 17.92 -4.19
C TRP A 152 -17.27 17.41 -5.11
N ALA A 153 -18.06 18.30 -5.71
CA ALA A 153 -19.22 17.91 -6.51
C ALA A 153 -20.21 17.02 -5.72
N ASP A 154 -20.70 15.95 -6.35
CA ASP A 154 -21.68 14.97 -5.86
C ASP A 154 -21.05 13.74 -5.19
N ARG A 155 -19.73 13.76 -5.02
CA ARG A 155 -18.91 12.70 -4.43
C ARG A 155 -18.94 12.73 -2.91
N GLU A 156 -18.82 11.58 -2.25
CA GLU A 156 -18.83 11.51 -0.77
C GLU A 156 -17.42 11.61 -0.16
N ILE A 157 -16.37 11.34 -0.93
CA ILE A 157 -14.99 11.43 -0.43
C ILE A 157 -14.65 12.86 -0.03
N ARG A 158 -14.02 12.99 1.15
CA ARG A 158 -13.38 14.23 1.57
C ARG A 158 -11.90 14.17 1.26
N TYR A 159 -11.43 15.10 0.43
CA TYR A 159 -10.03 15.16 0.01
C TYR A 159 -9.56 16.62 -0.05
N ALA A 160 -8.24 16.85 0.02
CA ALA A 160 -7.70 18.21 -0.09
C ALA A 160 -8.09 18.89 -1.43
N ARG A 161 -8.15 18.10 -2.50
CA ARG A 161 -8.53 18.51 -3.86
C ARG A 161 -9.22 17.36 -4.59
N PRO A 162 -10.03 17.62 -5.64
CA PRO A 162 -10.64 16.55 -6.41
C PRO A 162 -9.58 15.60 -6.97
N ILE A 163 -9.77 14.30 -6.75
CA ILE A 163 -9.04 13.25 -7.47
C ILE A 163 -9.55 13.22 -8.92
N LYS A 164 -8.61 13.25 -9.86
CA LYS A 164 -8.84 13.35 -11.30
C LYS A 164 -8.57 12.03 -12.01
N TRP A 165 -7.59 11.27 -11.56
CA TRP A 165 -7.32 9.90 -12.04
C TRP A 165 -6.60 9.10 -10.95
N ILE A 166 -6.70 7.78 -11.05
CA ILE A 166 -5.93 6.85 -10.23
C ILE A 166 -5.27 5.86 -11.19
N LEU A 167 -3.95 5.75 -11.17
CA LEU A 167 -3.22 4.72 -11.90
C LEU A 167 -2.70 3.70 -10.89
N ALA A 168 -2.93 2.42 -11.13
CA ALA A 168 -2.43 1.34 -10.28
C ALA A 168 -1.98 0.15 -11.13
N LEU A 169 -0.68 -0.16 -11.10
CA LEU A 169 -0.08 -1.25 -11.87
C LEU A 169 0.85 -2.09 -10.98
N LEU A 170 0.70 -3.42 -11.01
CA LEU A 170 1.64 -4.39 -10.43
C LEU A 170 2.35 -5.14 -11.56
N GLY A 171 3.58 -4.76 -11.86
CA GLY A 171 4.20 -5.05 -13.16
C GLY A 171 3.31 -4.46 -14.26
N ASP A 172 2.85 -5.30 -15.18
CA ASP A 172 1.94 -4.96 -16.28
C ASP A 172 0.44 -5.15 -15.94
N TRP A 173 0.14 -5.72 -14.77
CA TRP A 173 -1.25 -5.97 -14.37
C TRP A 173 -1.86 -4.70 -13.77
N ARG A 174 -2.94 -4.20 -14.41
CA ARG A 174 -3.76 -3.13 -13.85
C ARG A 174 -4.58 -3.65 -12.67
N VAL A 175 -4.28 -3.14 -11.47
CA VAL A 175 -4.98 -3.50 -10.24
C VAL A 175 -6.38 -2.88 -10.25
N PRO A 176 -7.47 -3.65 -10.38
CA PRO A 176 -8.79 -3.11 -10.63
C PRO A 176 -9.48 -2.71 -9.31
N PHE A 177 -9.58 -1.40 -9.06
CA PHE A 177 -10.45 -0.86 -8.02
C PHE A 177 -10.98 0.52 -8.40
N ALA A 178 -11.91 1.01 -7.59
CA ALA A 178 -12.48 2.34 -7.68
C ALA A 178 -12.45 3.05 -6.32
N VAL A 179 -12.31 4.37 -6.35
CA VAL A 179 -12.51 5.23 -5.17
C VAL A 179 -13.51 6.31 -5.55
N ASP A 180 -14.68 6.27 -4.93
CA ASP A 180 -15.73 7.27 -5.10
C ASP A 180 -16.08 7.54 -6.58
N GLY A 181 -16.28 6.43 -7.31
CA GLY A 181 -16.59 6.41 -8.75
C GLY A 181 -15.40 6.63 -9.68
N ILE A 182 -14.18 6.78 -9.17
CA ILE A 182 -12.97 6.91 -9.99
C ILE A 182 -12.30 5.55 -10.14
N GLU A 183 -12.46 4.96 -11.32
CA GLU A 183 -11.82 3.70 -11.70
C GLU A 183 -10.32 3.87 -11.95
N THR A 184 -9.58 2.81 -11.66
CA THR A 184 -8.16 2.68 -12.01
C THR A 184 -7.91 2.65 -13.52
N VAL A 185 -6.87 3.37 -13.96
CA VAL A 185 -6.43 3.44 -15.35
C VAL A 185 -4.95 3.06 -15.50
N SER A 186 -4.52 2.83 -16.73
CA SER A 186 -3.10 2.60 -17.11
C SER A 186 -2.50 3.81 -17.85
N THR A 187 -3.02 5.00 -17.59
CA THR A 187 -2.51 6.25 -18.19
C THR A 187 -2.20 7.28 -17.11
N THR A 188 -1.05 7.96 -17.25
CA THR A 188 -0.68 9.11 -16.43
C THR A 188 -0.92 10.40 -17.20
N ARG A 189 -0.51 11.55 -16.64
CA ARG A 189 -0.61 12.88 -17.24
C ARG A 189 0.73 13.59 -17.17
N GLY A 190 1.08 14.34 -18.21
CA GLY A 190 2.25 15.21 -18.21
C GLY A 190 2.07 16.48 -17.37
N HIS A 191 3.03 17.39 -17.50
CA HIS A 191 2.95 18.73 -16.95
C HIS A 191 1.83 19.50 -17.63
N ARG A 192 1.01 20.22 -16.86
CA ARG A 192 -0.23 20.86 -17.36
C ARG A 192 -0.03 21.82 -18.53
N VAL A 193 1.13 22.47 -18.60
CA VAL A 193 1.48 23.47 -19.63
C VAL A 193 2.51 22.94 -20.64
N LEU A 194 3.63 22.42 -20.15
CA LEU A 194 4.75 21.95 -20.96
C LEU A 194 4.56 20.53 -21.52
N GLY A 195 3.76 19.71 -20.86
CA GLY A 195 3.54 18.32 -21.21
C GLY A 195 2.48 18.15 -22.30
N PRO A 196 2.35 16.93 -22.85
CA PRO A 196 1.29 16.62 -23.79
C PRO A 196 -0.09 16.82 -23.14
N ALA A 197 -1.05 17.30 -23.93
CA ALA A 197 -2.43 17.44 -23.49
C ALA A 197 -3.11 16.07 -23.28
N GLU A 198 -2.74 15.08 -24.11
CA GLU A 198 -3.32 13.75 -24.06
C GLU A 198 -2.77 12.90 -22.91
N PRO A 199 -3.58 11.95 -22.39
CA PRO A 199 -3.13 10.90 -21.49
C PRO A 199 -1.90 10.16 -22.01
N ILE A 200 -0.92 9.92 -21.14
CA ILE A 200 0.30 9.16 -21.49
C ILE A 200 0.12 7.71 -21.05
N PRO A 201 0.11 6.73 -21.96
CA PRO A 201 0.05 5.31 -21.61
C PRO A 201 1.28 4.88 -20.80
N VAL A 202 1.05 4.04 -19.79
CA VAL A 202 2.09 3.41 -18.97
C VAL A 202 1.94 1.90 -19.11
N LYS A 203 2.99 1.25 -19.60
CA LYS A 203 2.96 -0.18 -19.89
C LYS A 203 2.98 -1.03 -18.62
N ASP A 204 3.87 -0.68 -17.70
CA ASP A 204 4.12 -1.40 -16.46
C ASP A 204 4.64 -0.45 -15.38
N ALA A 205 4.80 -0.94 -14.15
CA ALA A 205 5.26 -0.14 -13.03
C ALA A 205 6.65 0.48 -13.24
N ASP A 206 7.53 -0.17 -14.02
CA ASP A 206 8.89 0.32 -14.25
C ASP A 206 8.94 1.40 -15.34
N ASP A 207 8.06 1.32 -16.35
CA ASP A 207 7.85 2.33 -17.38
C ASP A 207 7.32 3.65 -16.80
N TYR A 208 6.65 3.63 -15.64
CA TYR A 208 6.00 4.80 -15.04
C TYR A 208 6.91 6.04 -14.97
N PHE A 209 8.09 5.91 -14.37
CA PHE A 209 8.98 7.06 -14.16
C PHE A 209 9.51 7.62 -15.47
N VAL A 210 9.76 6.76 -16.46
CA VAL A 210 10.17 7.17 -17.81
C VAL A 210 9.06 7.98 -18.47
N ARG A 211 7.81 7.52 -18.40
CA ARG A 211 6.64 8.19 -18.98
C ARG A 211 6.37 9.54 -18.34
N VAL A 212 6.39 9.61 -17.01
CA VAL A 212 6.16 10.85 -16.27
C VAL A 212 7.26 11.87 -16.56
N SER A 213 8.53 11.44 -16.62
CA SER A 213 9.65 12.30 -17.00
C SER A 213 9.52 12.83 -18.43
N SER A 214 9.17 11.97 -19.40
CA SER A 214 8.92 12.38 -20.79
C SER A 214 7.76 13.38 -20.92
N GLY A 215 6.83 13.37 -19.95
CA GLY A 215 5.76 14.33 -19.82
C GLY A 215 6.16 15.65 -19.13
N TRP A 216 7.45 15.95 -18.98
CA TRP A 216 7.96 17.16 -18.30
C TRP A 216 7.66 17.24 -16.81
N VAL A 217 7.49 16.09 -16.15
CA VAL A 217 7.22 16.02 -14.71
C VAL A 217 8.41 15.40 -14.00
N MET A 218 9.04 16.18 -13.13
CA MET A 218 10.02 15.67 -12.17
C MET A 218 9.28 15.29 -10.89
N VAL A 219 8.93 14.01 -10.74
CA VAL A 219 8.09 13.54 -9.63
C VAL A 219 8.85 13.40 -8.31
N ASP A 220 10.14 13.09 -8.37
CA ASP A 220 10.99 13.01 -7.19
C ASP A 220 11.29 14.42 -6.66
N GLN A 221 10.71 14.71 -5.49
CA GLN A 221 10.84 15.97 -4.79
C GLN A 221 12.27 16.26 -4.31
N ILE A 222 13.05 15.22 -3.99
CA ILE A 222 14.44 15.36 -3.53
C ILE A 222 15.32 15.74 -4.72
N VAL A 223 15.19 15.01 -5.83
CA VAL A 223 15.91 15.33 -7.07
C VAL A 223 15.52 16.72 -7.56
N ARG A 224 14.22 17.06 -7.50
CA ARG A 224 13.72 18.39 -7.89
C ARG A 224 14.32 19.51 -7.05
N LYS A 225 14.37 19.34 -5.72
CA LYS A 225 15.02 20.30 -4.82
C LYS A 225 16.50 20.51 -5.16
N GLN A 226 17.23 19.42 -5.42
CA GLN A 226 18.64 19.48 -5.81
C GLN A 226 18.85 20.21 -7.13
N VAL A 227 18.06 19.89 -8.15
CA VAL A 227 18.14 20.54 -9.47
C VAL A 227 17.83 22.03 -9.37
N ILE A 228 16.78 22.42 -8.64
CA ILE A 228 16.44 23.84 -8.41
C ILE A 228 17.61 24.55 -7.73
N TRP A 229 18.17 23.96 -6.67
CA TRP A 229 19.30 24.54 -5.93
C TRP A 229 20.54 24.73 -6.82
N GLN A 230 20.86 23.73 -7.64
CA GLN A 230 21.98 23.79 -8.57
C GLN A 230 21.78 24.91 -9.61
N GLN A 231 20.60 25.00 -10.21
CA GLN A 231 20.29 26.00 -11.24
C GLN A 231 20.33 27.42 -10.67
N VAL A 232 19.71 27.67 -9.52
CA VAL A 232 19.71 29.01 -8.91
C VAL A 232 21.11 29.43 -8.46
N THR A 233 21.91 28.49 -7.94
CA THR A 233 23.30 28.77 -7.53
C THR A 233 24.19 29.06 -8.73
N ALA A 234 24.07 28.27 -9.80
CA ALA A 234 24.82 28.48 -11.03
C ALA A 234 24.49 29.84 -11.68
N GLU A 235 23.21 30.20 -11.71
CA GLU A 235 22.78 31.49 -12.28
C GLU A 235 23.23 32.67 -11.43
N ALA A 236 23.16 32.57 -10.10
CA ALA A 236 23.69 33.61 -9.21
C ALA A 236 25.20 33.80 -9.41
N ALA A 237 25.97 32.70 -9.48
CA ALA A 237 27.41 32.74 -9.72
C ALA A 237 27.74 33.38 -11.08
N ARG A 238 26.95 33.06 -12.13
CA ARG A 238 27.08 33.68 -13.47
C ARG A 238 26.92 35.19 -13.43
N LEU A 239 26.09 35.71 -12.54
CA LEU A 239 25.84 37.14 -12.33
C LEU A 239 26.78 37.78 -11.29
N GLY A 240 27.76 37.03 -10.77
CA GLY A 240 28.69 37.50 -9.72
C GLY A 240 28.09 37.59 -8.32
N GLY A 241 26.92 36.98 -8.10
CA GLY A 241 26.23 36.92 -6.82
C GLY A 241 26.32 35.55 -6.15
N PHE A 242 25.65 35.41 -5.00
CA PHE A 242 25.46 34.15 -4.30
C PHE A 242 24.02 34.04 -3.81
N VAL A 243 23.51 32.80 -3.71
CA VAL A 243 22.16 32.54 -3.23
C VAL A 243 22.20 32.46 -1.70
N ARG A 244 21.37 33.26 -1.03
CA ARG A 244 21.13 33.06 0.40
C ARG A 244 20.31 31.78 0.58
N ARG A 245 20.88 30.78 1.26
CA ARG A 245 20.21 29.51 1.51
C ARG A 245 19.07 29.69 2.50
N ASP A 246 17.89 29.24 2.09
CA ASP A 246 16.68 29.14 2.91
C ASP A 246 16.01 27.81 2.58
N GLU A 247 15.97 26.89 3.55
CA GLU A 247 15.46 25.53 3.34
C GLU A 247 13.95 25.50 3.15
N ASP A 248 13.22 26.51 3.65
CA ASP A 248 11.76 26.59 3.55
C ASP A 248 11.30 27.05 2.16
N LEU A 249 12.21 27.63 1.36
CA LEU A 249 11.96 28.10 0.00
C LEU A 249 12.39 27.10 -1.09
N LEU A 250 12.84 25.90 -0.70
CA LEU A 250 13.39 24.84 -1.56
C LEU A 250 12.64 23.52 -1.42
#